data_AF-A0A4R7V5T0-F1
#
_entry.id   AF-A0A4R7V5T0-F1
#
_cell.length_a   1.000
_cell.length_b   1.000
_cell.length_c   1.000
_cell.angle_alpha   90.00
_cell.angle_beta   90.00
_cell.angle_gamma   90.00
#
_symmetry.space_group_name_H-M   'P 1'
#
loop_
_entity.id
_entity.type
_entity.pdbx_description
1 polymer ?
#
loop_
_entity_poly.entity_id
_entity_poly.type
_entity_poly.pdbx_seq_one_letter_code
_entity_poly.pdbx_strand_id
1 'polypeptide(L)' 'MTLTRYRYNGPPSGVSLRLDQHAETLDRQLHPGEPVELPADHDYTRVLLALKHLQPLPTHTRTAGKTPKPQPPAKDE' A
#
# COMPACT_ATOMS: atom_id res chain seq x y z
N MET A 1 -5.21 12.98 3.48
CA MET A 1 -5.59 11.55 3.44
C MET A 1 -4.66 10.75 4.34
N THR A 2 -5.18 9.92 5.23
CA THR A 2 -4.35 8.99 6.01
C THR A 2 -4.19 7.70 5.22
N LEU A 3 -3.03 7.54 4.59
CA LEU A 3 -2.62 6.24 4.05
C LEU A 3 -2.26 5.34 5.22
N THR A 4 -2.89 4.18 5.30
CA THR A 4 -2.59 3.18 6.32
C THR A 4 -1.86 2.03 5.67
N ARG A 5 -0.79 1.56 6.31
CA ARG A 5 -0.07 0.38 5.85
C ARG A 5 -0.83 -0.87 6.29
N TYR A 6 -1.08 -1.75 5.34
CA TYR A 6 -1.75 -3.02 5.53
C TYR A 6 -0.89 -4.16 5.02
N ARG A 7 -0.99 -5.33 5.64
CA ARG A 7 -0.35 -6.55 5.19
C ARG A 7 -1.37 -7.22 4.29
N TYR A 8 -1.04 -7.35 3.02
CA TYR A 8 -1.89 -8.10 2.12
C TYR A 8 -1.58 -9.59 2.25
N ASN A 9 -2.58 -10.39 2.57
CA ASN A 9 -2.45 -11.83 2.75
C ASN A 9 -3.39 -12.61 1.81
N GLY A 10 -3.91 -11.94 0.78
CA GLY A 10 -4.76 -12.52 -0.26
C GLY A 10 -3.99 -12.90 -1.54
N PRO A 11 -4.70 -13.31 -2.62
CA PRO A 11 -4.08 -13.66 -3.90
C PRO A 11 -3.47 -12.45 -4.62
N PRO A 12 -2.33 -12.58 -5.32
CA PRO A 12 -1.66 -11.44 -5.97
C PRO A 12 -2.62 -10.68 -6.90
N SER A 13 -2.83 -9.39 -6.61
CA SER A 13 -3.86 -8.57 -7.27
C SER A 13 -3.35 -7.15 -7.51
N GLY A 14 -3.64 -6.57 -8.67
CA GLY A 14 -3.45 -5.14 -8.92
C GLY A 14 -4.73 -4.38 -8.59
N VAL A 15 -4.61 -3.27 -7.86
CA VAL A 15 -5.75 -2.38 -7.59
C VAL A 15 -5.36 -0.94 -7.92
N SER A 16 -6.21 -0.29 -8.72
CA SER A 16 -6.12 1.15 -8.96
C SER A 16 -7.27 1.84 -8.22
N LEU A 17 -6.97 2.48 -7.09
CA LEU A 17 -7.94 3.18 -6.26
C LEU A 17 -8.10 4.62 -6.73
N ARG A 18 -9.31 5.02 -7.13
CA ARG A 18 -9.58 6.40 -7.47
C ARG A 18 -9.94 7.16 -6.20
N LEU A 19 -9.10 8.12 -5.84
CA LEU A 19 -9.33 8.96 -4.66
C LEU A 19 -10.25 10.12 -5.08
N ASP A 20 -11.55 10.00 -4.78
CA ASP A 20 -12.58 11.01 -5.11
C ASP A 20 -12.21 12.44 -4.69
N GLN A 21 -11.41 12.60 -3.63
CA GLN A 21 -11.06 13.92 -3.13
C GLN A 21 -9.91 14.62 -3.89
N HIS A 22 -9.13 13.91 -4.70
CA HIS A 22 -7.95 14.48 -5.38
C HIS A 22 -7.89 14.20 -6.90
N ALA A 23 -8.88 13.51 -7.48
CA ALA A 23 -8.83 13.01 -8.86
C ALA A 23 -7.56 12.19 -9.18
N GLU A 24 -6.87 11.73 -8.14
CA GLU A 24 -5.63 10.95 -8.24
C GLU A 24 -6.01 9.47 -8.22
N THR A 25 -5.43 8.70 -9.14
CA THR A 25 -5.59 7.25 -9.18
C THR A 25 -4.36 6.64 -8.54
N LEU A 26 -4.54 6.02 -7.37
CA LEU A 26 -3.48 5.33 -6.65
C LEU A 26 -3.43 3.87 -7.12
N ASP A 27 -2.47 3.58 -7.98
CA ASP A 27 -2.16 2.21 -8.37
C ASP A 27 -1.32 1.53 -7.28
N ARG A 28 -1.80 0.40 -6.78
CA ARG A 28 -1.11 -0.45 -5.81
C ARG A 28 -1.17 -1.89 -6.24
N GLN A 29 0.01 -2.50 -6.33
CA GLN A 29 0.12 -3.94 -6.49
C GLN A 29 0.09 -4.61 -5.12
N LEU A 30 -0.87 -5.50 -4.94
CA LEU A 30 -1.08 -6.29 -3.74
C LEU A 30 -0.31 -7.60 -3.91
N HIS A 31 0.86 -7.68 -3.27
CA HIS A 31 1.64 -8.91 -3.20
C HIS A 31 1.36 -9.65 -1.89
N PRO A 32 1.11 -10.97 -1.92
CA PRO A 32 0.92 -11.76 -0.71
C PRO A 32 2.14 -11.68 0.20
N GLY A 33 1.92 -11.33 1.47
CA GLY A 33 2.96 -11.15 2.47
C GLY A 33 3.63 -9.77 2.44
N GLU A 34 3.36 -8.93 1.44
CA GLU A 34 3.97 -7.62 1.31
C GLU A 34 3.11 -6.53 1.96
N PRO A 35 3.72 -5.54 2.63
CA PRO A 35 2.99 -4.44 3.22
C PRO A 35 2.65 -3.37 2.17
N VAL A 36 1.37 -3.20 1.89
CA VAL A 36 0.81 -2.20 0.96
C VAL A 36 0.26 -0.99 1.72
N GLU A 37 0.27 0.20 1.11
CA GLU A 37 -0.39 1.37 1.69
C GLU A 37 -1.70 1.64 0.96
N LEU A 38 -2.80 1.60 1.71
CA LEU A 38 -4.14 1.84 1.16
C LEU A 38 -4.88 2.89 2.00
N PRO A 39 -5.78 3.66 1.38
CA PRO A 39 -6.68 4.57 2.08
C PRO A 39 -7.71 3.78 2.91
N ALA A 40 -7.64 3.89 4.24
CA ALA A 40 -8.60 3.25 5.15
C ALA A 40 -10.05 3.68 4.91
N ASP A 41 -10.25 4.87 4.38
CA ASP A 41 -11.56 5.45 4.12
C ASP A 41 -12.22 4.93 2.83
N HIS A 42 -11.47 4.23 1.97
CA HIS A 42 -11.97 3.77 0.67
C HIS A 42 -12.74 2.44 0.78
N ASP A 43 -13.85 2.33 0.05
CA ASP A 43 -14.76 1.19 0.10
C ASP A 43 -14.05 -0.15 -0.19
N TYR A 44 -13.22 -0.18 -1.23
CA TYR A 44 -12.35 -1.32 -1.54
C TYR A 44 -11.47 -1.80 -0.37
N THR A 45 -10.84 -0.89 0.37
CA THR A 45 -10.03 -1.26 1.54
C THR A 45 -10.89 -1.86 2.64
N ARG A 46 -12.12 -1.34 2.84
CA ARG A 46 -13.10 -1.91 3.76
C ARG A 46 -13.52 -3.32 3.34
N VAL A 47 -13.72 -3.57 2.04
CA VAL A 47 -14.02 -4.91 1.50
C VAL A 47 -12.87 -5.87 1.78
N LEU A 48 -11.63 -5.48 1.48
CA LEU A 48 -10.47 -6.34 1.72
C LEU A 48 -10.23 -6.63 3.22
N LEU A 49 -10.53 -5.68 4.10
CA LEU A 49 -10.54 -5.88 5.55
C LEU A 49 -11.64 -6.85 5.98
N ALA A 50 -12.85 -6.70 5.44
CA ALA A 50 -13.98 -7.61 5.71
C ALA A 50 -13.70 -9.04 5.23
N LEU A 51 -13.00 -9.19 4.09
CA LEU A 51 -12.54 -10.47 3.56
C LEU A 51 -11.34 -11.06 4.33
N LYS A 52 -10.82 -10.37 5.35
CA LYS A 52 -9.60 -10.74 6.10
C LYS A 52 -8.35 -10.90 5.21
N HIS A 53 -8.36 -10.27 4.04
CA HIS A 53 -7.20 -10.25 3.13
C HIS A 53 -6.23 -9.11 3.48
N LEU A 54 -6.70 -8.09 4.20
CA LEU A 54 -5.83 -7.04 4.76
C LEU A 54 -5.76 -7.17 6.27
N GLN A 55 -4.55 -6.98 6.80
CA GLN A 55 -4.33 -6.74 8.22
C GLN A 55 -3.76 -5.33 8.41
N PRO A 56 -4.38 -4.46 9.23
CA PRO A 56 -3.81 -3.15 9.52
C PRO A 56 -2.47 -3.33 10.25
N LEU A 57 -1.38 -2.81 9.67
CA LEU A 57 -0.15 -2.63 10.44
C LEU A 57 -0.23 -1.27 11.13
N PRO A 58 0.06 -1.20 12.44
CA PRO A 58 0.21 0.07 13.11
C PRO A 58 1.36 0.83 12.45
N THR A 59 0.99 1.80 11.61
CA THR A 59 1.95 2.70 10.98
C THR A 59 2.19 3.78 12.02
N HIS A 60 3.13 3.54 12.92
CA HIS A 60 3.56 4.57 13.86
C HIS A 60 4.00 5.77 13.05
N THR A 61 3.24 6.86 13.17
CA THR A 61 3.51 8.15 12.56
C THR A 61 4.86 8.66 13.05
N ARG A 62 5.93 8.28 12.36
CA ARG A 62 7.18 9.02 12.37
C ARG A 62 7.46 9.43 10.93
N THR A 63 7.11 10.68 10.65
CA THR A 63 7.90 11.62 9.86
C THR A 63 8.74 11.01 8.75
N ALA A 64 8.36 11.31 7.51
CA ALA A 64 9.23 11.43 6.34
C ALA A 64 10.73 11.11 6.58
N GLY A 65 11.19 9.98 6.07
CA GLY A 65 12.62 9.68 6.00
C GLY A 65 12.92 8.27 5.52
N LYS A 66 13.37 8.17 4.25
CA LYS A 66 14.07 7.02 3.61
C LYS A 66 13.20 5.76 3.41
N THR A 67 12.97 5.26 2.20
CA THR A 67 13.92 5.03 1.10
C THR A 67 13.18 4.83 -0.25
N PRO A 68 13.68 5.38 -1.37
CA PRO A 68 13.41 4.84 -2.70
C PRO A 68 14.28 3.60 -2.94
N LYS A 69 13.69 2.57 -3.56
CA LYS A 69 14.29 1.48 -4.37
C LYS A 69 15.62 0.84 -3.90
N PRO A 70 15.68 -0.49 -3.71
CA PRO A 70 16.95 -1.21 -3.81
C PRO A 70 17.40 -1.17 -5.29
N GLN A 71 18.23 -0.19 -5.64
CA GLN A 71 19.06 -0.26 -6.84
C GLN A 71 20.28 -1.14 -6.49
N PRO A 72 20.55 -2.24 -7.21
CA PRO A 72 21.81 -2.95 -7.07
C PRO A 72 22.98 -2.07 -7.59
N PRO A 73 24.20 -2.28 -7.05
CA PRO A 73 25.29 -1.32 -7.07
C PRO A 73 26.02 -1.23 -8.41
N ALA A 74 26.70 -0.09 -8.60
CA ALA A 74 27.59 0.23 -9.71
C ALA A 74 28.58 -0.90 -10.05
N LYS A 75 28.85 -1.04 -11.35
CA LYS A 75 30.14 -1.51 -11.87
C LYS A 75 30.78 -0.34 -12.62
N ASP A 76 31.88 0.11 -12.05
CA ASP A 76 32.89 1.05 -12.53
C ASP A 76 33.63 0.43 -13.74
N GLU A 77 33.83 1.19 -14.82
CA GLU A 77 34.80 0.92 -15.90
C GLU A 77 35.62 2.20 -16.15
#